data_AF-D5V6H3-F1
#
_entry.id   AF-D5V6H3-F1
#
_cell.length_a   1.000
_cell.length_b   1.000
_cell.length_c   1.000
_cell.angle_alpha   90.00
_cell.angle_beta   90.00
_cell.angle_gamma   90.00
#
_symmetry.space_group_name_H-M   'P 1'
#
loop_
_entity.id
_entity.type
_entity.pdbx_description
1 polymer ?
#
loop_
_entity_poly.entity_id
_entity_poly.type
_entity_poly.pdbx_seq_one_letter_code
_entity_poly.pdbx_strand_id
1 'polypeptide(L)'
;METALNYFAIFGGLDIKIDTTKPLGKLIERHILDEYYDLQEYISKLTKNSLPYYKVLTGIALGDRRINSAFKRADVEYDEGIKALHDLEELEVIYTETSIDHLTNKFEDNDVADKLLFSAPFLRFWFAFVSPLYRGIARTEYKEFFERFNNYNAEFMQLIFEQLSHEYVKDLFKDDAIEEIGRFWDENNEINLVAETESGKIIVGSCKYTNNKMKKTELTRLKELCEKLEIVPDYVLLFSKSGFTNEVKALKSDGVKLFTVKSLKAILGVKLF
;
A
#
# COMPACT_ATOMS: atom_id res chain seq x y z
N MET A 1 -10.58 -13.61 -7.81
CA MET A 1 -9.10 -13.45 -7.83
C MET A 1 -8.72 -12.05 -7.43
N GLU A 2 -9.28 -11.01 -8.07
CA GLU A 2 -9.42 -9.67 -7.46
C GLU A 2 -10.01 -9.76 -6.04
N THR A 3 -10.95 -10.70 -5.85
CA THR A 3 -11.55 -11.04 -4.56
C THR A 3 -10.51 -11.33 -3.45
N ALA A 4 -9.49 -12.16 -3.68
CA ALA A 4 -8.53 -12.54 -2.62
C ALA A 4 -7.65 -11.36 -2.17
N LEU A 5 -7.21 -10.55 -3.13
CA LEU A 5 -6.51 -9.30 -2.86
C LEU A 5 -7.37 -8.33 -2.06
N ASN A 6 -8.64 -8.14 -2.45
CA ASN A 6 -9.58 -7.29 -1.72
C ASN A 6 -9.81 -7.80 -0.29
N TYR A 7 -9.92 -9.12 -0.10
CA TYR A 7 -10.02 -9.70 1.24
C TYR A 7 -8.77 -9.44 2.08
N PHE A 8 -7.57 -9.68 1.54
CA PHE A 8 -6.32 -9.38 2.23
C PHE A 8 -6.23 -7.90 2.65
N ALA A 9 -6.57 -6.99 1.73
CA ALA A 9 -6.50 -5.56 1.98
C ALA A 9 -7.42 -5.06 3.10
N ILE A 10 -8.50 -5.80 3.37
CA ILE A 10 -9.55 -5.38 4.30
C ILE A 10 -9.44 -6.14 5.61
N PHE A 11 -9.19 -7.44 5.56
CA PHE A 11 -9.18 -8.31 6.74
C PHE A 11 -7.76 -8.74 7.15
N GLY A 12 -6.74 -8.46 6.34
CA GLY A 12 -5.35 -8.84 6.64
C GLY A 12 -4.87 -8.22 7.95
N GLY A 13 -4.39 -9.06 8.86
CA GLY A 13 -4.03 -8.69 10.23
C GLY A 13 -5.12 -8.96 11.27
N LEU A 14 -6.32 -9.38 10.86
CA LEU A 14 -7.31 -9.96 11.76
C LEU A 14 -7.16 -11.48 11.81
N ASP A 15 -7.25 -12.05 13.02
CA ASP A 15 -7.30 -13.51 13.22
C ASP A 15 -8.74 -14.02 13.04
N ILE A 16 -9.24 -13.94 11.80
CA ILE A 16 -10.61 -14.37 11.47
C ILE A 16 -10.64 -15.20 10.18
N LYS A 17 -11.52 -16.20 10.17
CA LYS A 17 -11.78 -17.01 8.97
C LYS A 17 -12.85 -16.36 8.11
N ILE A 18 -12.49 -16.01 6.88
CA ILE A 18 -13.41 -15.39 5.90
C ILE A 18 -13.82 -16.41 4.83
N ASP A 19 -15.14 -16.60 4.67
CA ASP A 19 -15.70 -17.33 3.54
C ASP A 19 -15.71 -16.45 2.29
N THR A 20 -14.61 -16.51 1.53
CA THR A 20 -14.38 -15.69 0.33
C THR A 20 -15.38 -15.93 -0.82
N THR A 21 -16.30 -16.90 -0.69
CA THR A 21 -17.41 -17.13 -1.64
C THR A 21 -18.56 -16.14 -1.47
N LYS A 22 -18.64 -15.46 -0.32
CA LYS A 22 -19.68 -14.46 -0.04
C LYS A 22 -19.33 -13.09 -0.65
N PRO A 23 -20.32 -12.21 -0.90
CA PRO A 23 -20.05 -10.85 -1.35
C PRO A 23 -19.22 -10.07 -0.32
N LEU A 24 -18.19 -9.36 -0.77
CA LEU A 24 -17.27 -8.60 0.09
C LEU A 24 -18.00 -7.64 1.05
N GLY A 25 -18.99 -6.89 0.56
CA GLY A 25 -19.75 -5.96 1.41
C GLY A 25 -20.46 -6.66 2.57
N LYS A 26 -20.97 -7.89 2.37
CA LYS A 26 -21.61 -8.67 3.44
C LYS A 26 -20.62 -9.20 4.46
N LEU A 27 -19.39 -9.47 4.04
CA LEU A 27 -18.33 -9.87 4.95
C LEU A 27 -17.81 -8.67 5.76
N ILE A 28 -17.71 -7.50 5.16
CA ILE A 28 -17.37 -6.26 5.87
C ILE A 28 -18.43 -5.94 6.92
N GLU A 29 -19.71 -5.97 6.53
CA GLU A 29 -20.84 -5.76 7.44
C GLU A 29 -20.74 -6.70 8.64
N ARG A 30 -20.69 -8.02 8.37
CA ARG A 30 -20.69 -9.06 9.41
C ARG A 30 -19.47 -9.05 10.32
N HIS A 31 -18.27 -8.89 9.76
CA HIS A 31 -17.03 -9.12 10.52
C HIS A 31 -16.34 -7.83 10.98
N ILE A 32 -16.82 -6.66 10.54
CA ILE A 32 -16.22 -5.37 10.91
C ILE A 32 -17.26 -4.41 11.46
N LEU A 33 -18.38 -4.20 10.76
CA LEU A 33 -19.35 -3.18 11.16
C LEU A 33 -20.23 -3.67 12.32
N ASP A 34 -20.74 -4.89 12.23
CA ASP A 34 -21.56 -5.50 13.29
C ASP A 34 -20.73 -5.80 14.55
N GLU A 35 -19.42 -6.05 14.38
CA GLU A 35 -18.44 -6.30 15.44
C GLU A 35 -17.71 -5.01 15.89
N TYR A 36 -18.30 -3.83 15.62
CA TYR A 36 -17.64 -2.53 15.83
C TYR A 36 -17.11 -2.34 17.25
N TYR A 37 -17.89 -2.71 18.28
CA TYR A 37 -17.49 -2.46 19.67
C TYR A 37 -16.27 -3.30 20.09
N ASP A 38 -16.23 -4.57 19.70
CA ASP A 38 -15.11 -5.47 20.00
C ASP A 38 -13.83 -5.02 19.27
N LEU A 39 -13.96 -4.66 17.99
CA LEU A 39 -12.84 -4.13 17.22
C LEU A 39 -12.39 -2.76 17.73
N GLN A 40 -13.32 -1.89 18.14
CA GLN A 40 -12.98 -0.61 18.75
C GLN A 40 -12.22 -0.81 20.07
N GLU A 41 -12.60 -1.78 20.90
CA GLU A 41 -11.86 -2.11 22.12
C GLU A 41 -10.43 -2.58 21.80
N TYR A 42 -10.29 -3.45 20.81
CA TYR A 42 -8.99 -3.90 20.32
C TYR A 42 -8.12 -2.73 19.84
N ILE A 43 -8.66 -1.86 18.98
CA ILE A 43 -7.94 -0.69 18.47
C ILE A 43 -7.61 0.29 19.60
N SER A 44 -8.51 0.52 20.55
CA SER A 44 -8.26 1.38 21.70
C SER A 44 -7.13 0.86 22.58
N LYS A 45 -7.02 -0.46 22.78
CA LYS A 45 -5.87 -1.07 23.48
C LYS A 45 -4.56 -0.85 22.72
N LEU A 46 -4.57 -1.14 21.41
CA LEU A 46 -3.41 -0.98 20.54
C LEU A 46 -2.89 0.47 20.49
N THR A 47 -3.81 1.44 20.53
CA THR A 47 -3.50 2.88 20.41
C THR A 47 -3.50 3.61 21.75
N LYS A 48 -3.52 2.88 22.88
CA LYS A 48 -3.64 3.45 24.24
C LYS A 48 -4.79 4.46 24.40
N ASN A 49 -5.81 4.36 23.55
CA ASN A 49 -6.93 5.30 23.43
C ASN A 49 -6.49 6.79 23.32
N SER A 50 -5.35 7.04 22.70
CA SER A 50 -4.73 8.38 22.60
C SER A 50 -5.30 9.15 21.42
N LEU A 51 -5.87 10.34 21.67
CA LEU A 51 -6.43 11.19 20.61
C LEU A 51 -5.38 11.59 19.54
N PRO A 52 -4.14 12.01 19.90
CA PRO A 52 -3.08 12.24 18.92
C PRO A 52 -2.81 11.03 18.03
N TYR A 53 -2.83 9.81 18.57
CA TYR A 53 -2.58 8.61 17.78
C TYR A 53 -3.69 8.38 16.76
N TYR A 54 -4.96 8.47 17.17
CA TYR A 54 -6.10 8.36 16.25
C TYR A 54 -6.05 9.40 15.14
N LYS A 55 -5.67 10.65 15.49
CA LYS A 55 -5.52 11.74 14.52
C LYS A 55 -4.41 11.42 13.50
N VAL A 56 -3.20 11.07 13.96
CA VAL A 56 -2.06 10.72 13.09
C VAL A 56 -2.41 9.53 12.18
N LEU A 57 -2.92 8.43 12.73
CA LEU A 57 -3.30 7.25 11.95
C LEU A 57 -4.38 7.56 10.90
N THR A 58 -5.39 8.36 11.25
CA THR A 58 -6.41 8.82 10.30
C THR A 58 -5.80 9.70 9.20
N GLY A 59 -4.88 10.60 9.55
CA GLY A 59 -4.16 11.45 8.60
C GLY A 59 -3.35 10.65 7.59
N ILE A 60 -2.63 9.61 8.06
CA ILE A 60 -1.85 8.69 7.21
C ILE A 60 -2.78 7.89 6.30
N ALA A 61 -3.86 7.32 6.85
CA ALA A 61 -4.77 6.45 6.11
C ALA A 61 -5.50 7.18 4.96
N LEU A 62 -5.78 8.47 5.14
CA LEU A 62 -6.52 9.32 4.19
C LEU A 62 -5.63 10.22 3.31
N GLY A 63 -4.31 10.19 3.50
CA GLY A 63 -3.35 11.10 2.87
C GLY A 63 -2.42 10.43 1.87
N ASP A 64 -1.37 11.17 1.50
CA ASP A 64 -0.24 10.73 0.67
C ASP A 64 0.83 9.95 1.47
N ARG A 65 0.57 9.74 2.77
CA ARG A 65 1.44 9.10 3.77
C ARG A 65 2.68 9.89 4.17
N ARG A 66 2.95 11.06 3.59
CA ARG A 66 4.08 11.90 4.00
C ARG A 66 3.80 12.51 5.37
N ILE A 67 4.80 12.51 6.25
CA ILE A 67 4.68 12.97 7.66
C ILE A 67 4.00 14.35 7.75
N ASN A 68 4.53 15.35 7.04
CA ASN A 68 4.04 16.72 7.09
C ASN A 68 2.59 16.85 6.59
N SER A 69 2.26 16.17 5.50
CA SER A 69 0.91 16.13 4.92
C SER A 69 -0.08 15.45 5.86
N ALA A 70 0.33 14.36 6.51
CA ALA A 70 -0.49 13.61 7.45
C ALA A 70 -0.84 14.44 8.69
N PHE A 71 0.15 15.12 9.29
CA PHE A 71 -0.08 15.96 10.48
C PHE A 71 -0.99 17.15 10.17
N LYS A 72 -0.75 17.83 9.03
CA LYS A 72 -1.61 18.92 8.56
C LYS A 72 -3.05 18.47 8.34
N ARG A 73 -3.25 17.29 7.76
CA ARG A 73 -4.59 16.71 7.54
C ARG A 73 -5.28 16.31 8.84
N ALA A 74 -4.48 15.83 9.80
CA ALA A 74 -4.94 15.36 11.09
C ALA A 74 -5.25 16.49 12.09
N ASP A 75 -4.90 17.74 11.75
CA ASP A 75 -4.96 18.88 12.66
C ASP A 75 -4.20 18.58 13.96
N VAL A 76 -2.94 18.18 13.80
CA VAL A 76 -2.00 17.83 14.87
C VAL A 76 -0.79 18.75 14.76
N GLU A 77 -0.38 19.34 15.89
CA GLU A 77 0.84 20.13 15.99
C GLU A 77 2.07 19.27 15.75
N TYR A 78 3.10 19.81 15.09
CA TYR A 78 4.23 19.01 14.60
C TYR A 78 4.93 18.20 15.71
N ASP A 79 5.28 18.84 16.83
CA ASP A 79 5.94 18.19 17.96
C ASP A 79 5.09 17.10 18.62
N GLU A 80 3.76 17.29 18.66
CA GLU A 80 2.82 16.29 19.15
C GLU A 80 2.72 15.11 18.16
N GLY A 81 2.70 15.41 16.87
CA GLY A 81 2.68 14.42 15.79
C GLY A 81 3.94 13.54 15.79
N ILE A 82 5.12 14.13 15.97
CA ILE A 82 6.38 13.37 16.05
C ILE A 82 6.41 12.44 17.27
N LYS A 83 5.99 12.92 18.44
CA LYS A 83 5.88 12.06 19.64
C LYS A 83 4.91 10.90 19.41
N ALA A 84 3.73 11.19 18.85
CA ALA A 84 2.75 10.17 18.51
C ALA A 84 3.29 9.15 17.49
N LEU A 85 4.05 9.61 16.50
CA LEU A 85 4.68 8.76 15.50
C LEU A 85 5.67 7.79 16.15
N HIS A 86 6.63 8.29 16.94
CA HIS A 86 7.60 7.43 17.62
C HIS A 86 6.92 6.41 18.54
N ASP A 87 5.93 6.84 19.33
CA ASP A 87 5.17 5.92 20.18
C ASP A 87 4.43 4.85 19.37
N LEU A 88 3.89 5.20 18.20
CA LEU A 88 3.17 4.26 17.31
C LEU A 88 4.11 3.28 16.59
N GLU A 89 5.35 3.69 16.32
CA GLU A 89 6.41 2.79 15.82
C GLU A 89 6.87 1.82 16.91
N GLU A 90 7.08 2.30 18.14
CA GLU A 90 7.39 1.43 19.30
C GLU A 90 6.29 0.40 19.57
N LEU A 91 5.03 0.76 19.27
CA LEU A 91 3.88 -0.13 19.38
C LEU A 91 3.67 -1.01 18.13
N GLU A 92 4.56 -0.92 17.14
CA GLU A 92 4.50 -1.67 15.87
C GLU A 92 3.16 -1.49 15.12
N VAL A 93 2.52 -0.33 15.26
CA VAL A 93 1.26 0.01 14.56
C VAL A 93 1.55 0.55 13.17
N ILE A 94 2.64 1.32 13.07
CA ILE A 94 3.15 1.88 11.83
C ILE A 94 4.67 1.69 11.77
N TYR A 95 5.23 1.89 10.58
CA TYR A 95 6.66 1.98 10.36
C TYR A 95 6.95 3.05 9.32
N THR A 96 8.13 3.66 9.43
CA THR A 96 8.67 4.59 8.46
C THR A 96 9.16 3.85 7.22
N GLU A 97 8.78 4.37 6.06
CA GLU A 97 9.27 3.99 4.74
C GLU A 97 10.13 5.16 4.21
N THR A 98 11.40 4.89 3.96
CA THR A 98 12.35 5.83 3.35
C THR A 98 12.47 5.57 1.86
N SER A 99 12.74 6.62 1.09
CA SER A 99 12.92 6.54 -0.35
C SER A 99 14.18 5.74 -0.70
N ILE A 100 14.11 4.85 -1.68
CA ILE A 100 15.29 4.19 -2.26
C ILE A 100 15.96 5.15 -3.25
N ASP A 101 16.63 6.16 -2.71
CA ASP A 101 17.30 7.20 -3.48
C ASP A 101 18.80 6.96 -3.65
N HIS A 102 19.44 6.15 -2.79
CA HIS A 102 20.87 5.80 -2.89
C HIS A 102 21.25 5.12 -4.22
N LEU A 103 20.28 4.55 -4.94
CA LEU A 103 20.45 4.02 -6.30
C LEU A 103 20.44 5.10 -7.40
N THR A 104 20.28 6.37 -7.01
CA THR A 104 20.28 7.53 -7.90
C THR A 104 21.52 8.37 -7.67
N ASN A 105 21.90 9.18 -8.65
CA ASN A 105 22.99 10.14 -8.51
C ASN A 105 22.61 11.41 -7.72
N LYS A 106 21.38 11.50 -7.20
CA LYS A 106 20.81 12.67 -6.51
C LYS A 106 20.43 12.40 -5.06
N PHE A 107 20.87 11.30 -4.49
CA PHE A 107 20.50 10.91 -3.12
C PHE A 107 20.87 11.98 -2.09
N GLU A 108 21.99 12.69 -2.27
CA GLU A 108 22.43 13.76 -1.36
C GLU A 108 21.50 14.98 -1.37
N ASP A 109 20.75 15.21 -2.45
CA ASP A 109 19.84 16.35 -2.63
C ASP A 109 18.39 16.01 -2.23
N ASN A 110 18.10 14.75 -1.89
CA ASN A 110 16.73 14.28 -1.65
C ASN A 110 16.29 14.48 -0.18
N ASP A 111 15.93 15.71 0.19
CA ASP A 111 15.45 16.05 1.54
C ASP A 111 13.92 15.91 1.70
N VAL A 112 13.31 14.95 0.98
CA VAL A 112 11.86 14.74 1.08
C VAL A 112 11.48 13.94 2.31
N ALA A 113 10.40 14.37 2.96
CA ALA A 113 9.87 13.66 4.12
C ALA A 113 9.57 12.19 3.79
N ASP A 114 9.89 11.33 4.76
CA ASP A 114 9.54 9.92 4.74
C ASP A 114 8.02 9.71 4.64
N LYS A 115 7.66 8.51 4.20
CA LYS A 115 6.27 8.04 4.17
C LYS A 115 6.02 7.08 5.31
N LEU A 116 4.77 6.99 5.76
CA LEU A 116 4.36 6.09 6.84
C LEU A 116 3.51 4.95 6.29
N LEU A 117 3.75 3.75 6.80
CA LEU A 117 3.01 2.54 6.44
C LEU A 117 2.41 1.91 7.69
N PHE A 118 1.23 1.30 7.53
CA PHE A 118 0.62 0.50 8.58
C PHE A 118 1.23 -0.89 8.61
N SER A 119 1.42 -1.44 9.82
CA SER A 119 1.91 -2.81 10.00
C SER A 119 0.93 -3.87 9.50
N ALA A 120 -0.38 -3.55 9.48
CA ALA A 120 -1.42 -4.43 8.95
C ALA A 120 -2.39 -3.70 8.01
N PRO A 121 -2.84 -4.34 6.91
CA PRO A 121 -3.85 -3.79 6.02
C PRO A 121 -5.16 -3.39 6.72
N PHE A 122 -5.63 -4.22 7.67
CA PHE A 122 -6.85 -3.94 8.42
C PHE A 122 -6.74 -2.65 9.23
N LEU A 123 -5.59 -2.34 9.83
CA LEU A 123 -5.41 -1.09 10.58
C LEU A 123 -5.60 0.12 9.66
N ARG A 124 -4.97 0.09 8.48
CA ARG A 124 -5.18 1.15 7.48
C ARG A 124 -6.65 1.24 7.06
N PHE A 125 -7.31 0.11 6.85
CA PHE A 125 -8.73 0.06 6.51
C PHE A 125 -9.61 0.69 7.61
N TRP A 126 -9.35 0.35 8.87
CA TRP A 126 -10.04 0.89 10.03
C TRP A 126 -9.96 2.42 10.07
N PHE A 127 -8.75 2.98 9.96
CA PHE A 127 -8.55 4.43 10.00
C PHE A 127 -8.98 5.16 8.72
N ALA A 128 -9.11 4.46 7.58
CA ALA A 128 -9.60 5.04 6.33
C ALA A 128 -11.14 5.09 6.24
N PHE A 129 -11.84 4.05 6.72
CA PHE A 129 -13.27 3.87 6.46
C PHE A 129 -14.14 3.71 7.71
N VAL A 130 -13.61 3.16 8.80
CA VAL A 130 -14.41 2.87 10.01
C VAL A 130 -14.33 4.01 11.01
N SER A 131 -13.12 4.31 11.51
CA SER A 131 -12.88 5.34 12.52
C SER A 131 -13.47 6.71 12.14
N PRO A 132 -13.35 7.21 10.89
CA PRO A 132 -13.93 8.50 10.51
C PRO A 132 -15.46 8.54 10.57
N LEU A 133 -16.13 7.38 10.50
CA LEU A 133 -17.59 7.23 10.42
C LEU A 133 -18.18 6.55 11.68
N TYR A 134 -17.44 6.56 12.79
CA TYR A 134 -17.76 5.78 13.99
C TYR A 134 -19.18 6.02 14.53
N ARG A 135 -19.72 7.24 14.43
CA ARG A 135 -21.05 7.58 14.96
C ARG A 135 -22.17 6.83 14.25
N GLY A 136 -22.11 6.75 12.92
CA GLY A 136 -23.10 6.01 12.12
C GLY A 136 -22.95 4.52 12.32
N ILE A 137 -21.70 4.03 12.31
CA ILE A 137 -21.40 2.60 12.51
C ILE A 137 -21.88 2.10 13.88
N ALA A 138 -21.61 2.84 14.96
CA ALA A 138 -22.08 2.52 16.30
C ALA A 138 -23.62 2.51 16.43
N ARG A 139 -24.34 3.18 15.52
CA ARG A 139 -25.81 3.19 15.45
C ARG A 139 -26.36 2.19 14.43
N THR A 140 -25.51 1.32 13.86
CA THR A 140 -25.87 0.38 12.79
C THR A 140 -26.36 1.05 11.49
N GLU A 141 -25.95 2.31 11.27
CA GLU A 141 -26.30 3.13 10.10
C GLU A 141 -25.18 3.07 9.04
N TYR A 142 -25.10 1.97 8.28
CA TYR A 142 -23.95 1.69 7.40
C TYR A 142 -24.00 2.35 6.01
N LYS A 143 -25.03 3.13 5.70
CA LYS A 143 -25.21 3.72 4.37
C LYS A 143 -24.03 4.60 3.97
N GLU A 144 -23.63 5.53 4.85
CA GLU A 144 -22.51 6.44 4.62
C GLU A 144 -21.18 5.69 4.45
N PHE A 145 -20.98 4.62 5.23
CA PHE A 145 -19.82 3.75 5.11
C PHE A 145 -19.72 3.14 3.71
N PHE A 146 -20.79 2.53 3.21
CA PHE A 146 -20.76 1.88 1.90
C PHE A 146 -20.64 2.88 0.75
N GLU A 147 -21.25 4.06 0.85
CA GLU A 147 -21.07 5.13 -0.12
C GLU A 147 -19.59 5.56 -0.21
N ARG A 148 -18.96 5.83 0.94
CA ARG A 148 -17.53 6.17 1.00
C ARG A 148 -16.65 5.04 0.48
N PHE A 149 -16.87 3.80 0.93
CA PHE A 149 -16.09 2.65 0.50
C PHE A 149 -16.17 2.44 -1.01
N ASN A 150 -17.37 2.55 -1.60
CA ASN A 150 -17.54 2.39 -3.05
C ASN A 150 -16.82 3.48 -3.85
N ASN A 151 -16.77 4.71 -3.33
CA ASN A 151 -16.11 5.83 -4.00
C ASN A 151 -14.57 5.74 -3.95
N TYR A 152 -14.01 5.23 -2.85
CA TYR A 152 -12.56 5.32 -2.59
C TYR A 152 -11.83 3.97 -2.53
N ASN A 153 -12.50 2.82 -2.67
CA ASN A 153 -11.83 1.52 -2.57
C ASN A 153 -10.70 1.35 -3.60
N ALA A 154 -10.84 1.83 -4.84
CA ALA A 154 -9.84 1.60 -5.87
C ALA A 154 -8.50 2.30 -5.52
N GLU A 155 -8.59 3.54 -5.03
CA GLU A 155 -7.44 4.30 -4.53
C GLU A 155 -6.85 3.65 -3.27
N PHE A 156 -7.71 3.22 -2.33
CA PHE A 156 -7.26 2.49 -1.15
C PHE A 156 -6.46 1.23 -1.49
N MET A 157 -6.93 0.47 -2.49
CA MET A 157 -6.33 -0.80 -2.91
C MET A 157 -4.99 -0.63 -3.64
N GLN A 158 -4.70 0.54 -4.21
CA GLN A 158 -3.47 0.79 -4.97
C GLN A 158 -2.22 0.50 -4.11
N LEU A 159 -2.16 1.02 -2.89
CA LEU A 159 -1.02 0.81 -2.00
C LEU A 159 -0.82 -0.67 -1.63
N ILE A 160 -1.92 -1.37 -1.33
CA ILE A 160 -1.86 -2.80 -0.99
C ILE A 160 -1.41 -3.62 -2.20
N PHE A 161 -1.87 -3.26 -3.40
CA PHE A 161 -1.44 -3.91 -4.62
C PHE A 161 0.05 -3.71 -4.90
N GLU A 162 0.60 -2.53 -4.62
CA GLU A 162 2.04 -2.27 -4.68
C GLU A 162 2.82 -3.11 -3.68
N GLN A 163 2.43 -3.10 -2.39
CA GLN A 163 3.12 -3.88 -1.34
C GLN A 163 3.12 -5.38 -1.66
N LEU A 164 2.00 -5.92 -2.15
CA LEU A 164 1.96 -7.32 -2.58
C LEU A 164 2.77 -7.59 -3.85
N SER A 165 2.90 -6.59 -4.72
CA SER A 165 3.80 -6.71 -5.87
C SER A 165 5.26 -6.79 -5.40
N HIS A 166 5.64 -6.04 -4.36
CA HIS A 166 6.97 -6.14 -3.74
C HIS A 166 7.22 -7.53 -3.17
N GLU A 167 6.27 -8.06 -2.40
CA GLU A 167 6.36 -9.43 -1.85
C GLU A 167 6.46 -10.50 -2.94
N TYR A 168 5.80 -10.29 -4.08
CA TYR A 168 5.90 -11.19 -5.22
C TYR A 168 7.26 -11.10 -5.91
N VAL A 169 7.88 -9.90 -5.95
CA VAL A 169 9.24 -9.74 -6.48
C VAL A 169 10.25 -10.49 -5.63
N LYS A 170 10.13 -10.45 -4.29
CA LYS A 170 10.98 -11.25 -3.40
C LYS A 170 10.91 -12.75 -3.72
N ASP A 171 9.72 -13.30 -3.94
CA ASP A 171 9.55 -14.71 -4.33
C ASP A 171 10.08 -15.00 -5.75
N LEU A 172 9.85 -14.08 -6.69
CA LEU A 172 10.29 -14.21 -8.08
C LEU A 172 11.83 -14.27 -8.21
N PHE A 173 12.54 -13.58 -7.32
CA PHE A 173 14.00 -13.47 -7.29
C PHE A 173 14.62 -14.27 -6.13
N LYS A 174 13.93 -15.29 -5.60
CA LYS A 174 14.44 -16.09 -4.47
C LYS A 174 15.82 -16.76 -4.69
N ASP A 175 16.22 -16.99 -5.95
CA ASP A 175 17.51 -17.60 -6.30
C ASP A 175 18.66 -16.57 -6.35
N ASP A 176 18.32 -15.28 -6.36
CA ASP A 176 19.22 -14.12 -6.36
C ASP A 176 18.54 -13.06 -5.50
N ALA A 177 18.60 -13.29 -4.19
CA ALA A 177 17.69 -12.71 -3.23
C ALA A 177 17.67 -11.18 -3.29
N ILE A 178 16.52 -10.61 -2.97
CA ILE A 178 16.36 -9.16 -2.88
C ILE A 178 17.05 -8.66 -1.61
N GLU A 179 18.08 -7.84 -1.77
CA GLU A 179 18.78 -7.16 -0.68
C GLU A 179 17.92 -6.00 -0.16
N GLU A 180 17.41 -5.18 -1.08
CA GLU A 180 16.54 -4.06 -0.76
C GLU A 180 15.38 -3.92 -1.75
N ILE A 181 14.20 -3.52 -1.26
CA ILE A 181 13.02 -3.28 -2.09
C ILE A 181 12.07 -2.29 -1.44
N GLY A 182 11.54 -1.39 -2.26
CA GLY A 182 10.69 -0.32 -1.81
C GLY A 182 10.24 0.58 -2.95
N ARG A 183 10.12 1.86 -2.66
CA ARG A 183 9.71 2.90 -3.59
C ARG A 183 10.77 3.99 -3.63
N PHE A 184 10.87 4.66 -4.76
CA PHE A 184 11.60 5.91 -4.84
C PHE A 184 10.59 7.06 -4.91
N TRP A 185 10.85 8.14 -4.18
CA TRP A 185 10.21 9.43 -4.40
C TRP A 185 11.17 10.58 -4.11
N ASP A 186 11.02 11.64 -4.90
CA ASP A 186 11.57 12.96 -4.61
C ASP A 186 10.41 14.00 -4.62
N GLU A 187 10.73 15.29 -4.74
CA GLU A 187 9.73 16.36 -4.81
C GLU A 187 8.80 16.22 -6.03
N ASN A 188 9.31 15.67 -7.13
CA ASN A 188 8.72 15.72 -8.47
C ASN A 188 8.46 14.34 -9.09
N ASN A 189 9.08 13.29 -8.57
CA ASN A 189 9.15 11.98 -9.20
C ASN A 189 8.78 10.87 -8.21
N GLU A 190 8.17 9.80 -8.72
CA GLU A 190 7.87 8.60 -7.94
C GLU A 190 7.94 7.33 -8.81
N ILE A 191 8.59 6.30 -8.27
CA ILE A 191 8.66 4.94 -8.83
C ILE A 191 8.10 3.97 -7.80
N ASN A 192 7.10 3.18 -8.19
CA ASN A 192 6.35 2.32 -7.28
C ASN A 192 7.11 1.07 -6.82
N LEU A 193 8.15 0.68 -7.56
CA LEU A 193 9.00 -0.45 -7.25
C LEU A 193 10.41 -0.10 -7.67
N VAL A 194 11.31 -0.08 -6.70
CA VAL A 194 12.75 -0.10 -6.91
C VAL A 194 13.29 -1.22 -6.02
N ALA A 195 14.18 -2.04 -6.54
CA ALA A 195 14.83 -3.10 -5.78
C ALA A 195 16.22 -3.40 -6.30
N GLU A 196 17.06 -3.89 -5.42
CA GLU A 196 18.40 -4.40 -5.71
C GLU A 196 18.51 -5.85 -5.20
N THR A 197 19.08 -6.72 -6.03
CA THR A 197 19.40 -8.11 -5.63
C THR A 197 20.77 -8.16 -4.98
N GLU A 198 21.07 -9.22 -4.21
CA GLU A 198 22.42 -9.47 -3.66
C GLU A 198 23.54 -9.51 -4.73
N SER A 199 23.22 -9.84 -5.99
CA SER A 199 24.20 -9.78 -7.10
C SER A 199 24.35 -8.39 -7.75
N GLY A 200 23.70 -7.35 -7.21
CA GLY A 200 23.74 -5.96 -7.69
C GLY A 200 22.85 -5.66 -8.90
N LYS A 201 21.87 -6.52 -9.22
CA LYS A 201 20.92 -6.24 -10.31
C LYS A 201 19.83 -5.28 -9.85
N ILE A 202 19.56 -4.30 -10.69
CA ILE A 202 18.57 -3.26 -10.42
C ILE A 202 17.24 -3.62 -11.07
N ILE A 203 16.18 -3.54 -10.28
CA ILE A 203 14.80 -3.79 -10.70
C ILE A 203 14.00 -2.51 -10.51
N VAL A 204 13.33 -2.05 -11.56
CA VAL A 204 12.36 -0.96 -11.49
C VAL A 204 10.98 -1.43 -11.94
N GLY A 205 9.94 -0.79 -11.44
CA GLY A 205 8.59 -1.17 -11.84
C GLY A 205 7.51 -0.16 -11.61
N SER A 206 6.37 -0.47 -12.21
CA SER A 206 5.13 0.30 -12.09
C SER A 206 3.98 -0.63 -11.74
N CYS A 207 3.18 -0.20 -10.77
CA CYS A 207 2.00 -0.93 -10.31
C CYS A 207 0.76 -0.08 -10.57
N LYS A 208 -0.25 -0.62 -11.26
CA LYS A 208 -1.51 0.09 -11.53
C LYS A 208 -2.73 -0.76 -11.15
N TYR A 209 -3.40 -0.34 -10.08
CA TYR A 209 -4.67 -0.88 -9.63
C TYR A 209 -5.84 -0.08 -10.20
N THR A 210 -6.03 -0.16 -11.51
CA THR A 210 -7.13 0.53 -12.20
C THR A 210 -7.92 -0.43 -13.07
N ASN A 211 -9.16 -0.04 -13.40
CA ASN A 211 -10.00 -0.82 -14.31
C ASN A 211 -9.54 -0.70 -15.78
N ASN A 212 -8.60 0.19 -16.08
CA ASN A 212 -8.05 0.38 -17.41
C ASN A 212 -6.83 -0.53 -17.63
N LYS A 213 -6.70 -1.06 -18.85
CA LYS A 213 -5.48 -1.75 -19.27
C LYS A 213 -4.30 -0.77 -19.25
N MET A 214 -3.15 -1.22 -18.74
CA MET A 214 -1.91 -0.45 -18.79
C MET A 214 -1.48 -0.26 -20.25
N LYS A 215 -1.16 0.98 -20.59
CA LYS A 215 -0.76 1.44 -21.93
C LYS A 215 0.75 1.62 -22.02
N LYS A 216 1.29 1.70 -23.24
CA LYS A 216 2.73 1.91 -23.50
C LYS A 216 3.29 3.18 -22.85
N THR A 217 2.46 4.21 -22.68
CA THR A 217 2.81 5.46 -22.01
C THR A 217 3.38 5.25 -20.60
N GLU A 218 2.94 4.21 -19.88
CA GLU A 218 3.48 3.91 -18.55
C GLU A 218 4.94 3.43 -18.61
N LEU A 219 5.27 2.59 -19.61
CA LEU A 219 6.64 2.13 -19.81
C LEU A 219 7.54 3.29 -20.29
N THR A 220 7.03 4.16 -21.18
CA THR A 220 7.74 5.37 -21.60
C THR A 220 8.05 6.27 -20.42
N ARG A 221 7.04 6.57 -19.57
CA ARG A 221 7.22 7.35 -18.35
C ARG A 221 8.29 6.75 -17.43
N LEU A 222 8.28 5.43 -17.24
CA LEU A 222 9.25 4.77 -16.37
C LEU A 222 10.67 4.84 -16.93
N LYS A 223 10.84 4.72 -18.26
CA LYS A 223 12.14 4.90 -18.92
C LYS A 223 12.66 6.33 -18.77
N GLU A 224 11.82 7.34 -19.04
CA GLU A 224 12.19 8.75 -18.87
C GLU A 224 12.59 9.06 -17.42
N LEU A 225 11.93 8.46 -16.44
CA LEU A 225 12.32 8.58 -15.03
C LEU A 225 13.67 7.92 -14.74
N CYS A 226 13.90 6.72 -15.26
CA CYS A 226 15.19 6.03 -15.08
C CYS A 226 16.33 6.85 -15.70
N GLU A 227 16.14 7.40 -16.91
CA GLU A 227 17.11 8.28 -17.56
C GLU A 227 17.38 9.55 -16.72
N LYS A 228 16.32 10.20 -16.21
CA LYS A 228 16.43 11.41 -15.39
C LYS A 228 17.16 11.19 -14.05
N LEU A 229 17.02 9.99 -13.48
CA LEU A 229 17.58 9.60 -12.19
C LEU A 229 18.89 8.81 -12.34
N GLU A 230 19.37 8.64 -13.58
CA GLU A 230 20.55 7.84 -13.94
C GLU A 230 20.50 6.39 -13.42
N ILE A 231 19.29 5.82 -13.31
CA ILE A 231 19.06 4.43 -12.96
C ILE A 231 19.12 3.58 -14.24
N VAL A 232 19.98 2.55 -14.25
CA VAL A 232 20.05 1.58 -15.36
C VAL A 232 19.48 0.24 -14.87
N PRO A 233 18.21 -0.07 -15.17
CA PRO A 233 17.59 -1.31 -14.67
C PRO A 233 17.96 -2.53 -15.51
N ASP A 234 18.31 -3.63 -14.84
CA ASP A 234 18.38 -4.97 -15.43
C ASP A 234 16.99 -5.53 -15.75
N TYR A 235 16.01 -5.20 -14.89
CA TYR A 235 14.63 -5.63 -15.06
C TYR A 235 13.63 -4.49 -14.89
N VAL A 236 12.65 -4.46 -15.79
CA VAL A 236 11.46 -3.64 -15.72
C VAL A 236 10.24 -4.53 -15.48
N LEU A 237 9.60 -4.38 -14.32
CA LEU A 237 8.44 -5.17 -13.93
C LEU A 237 7.17 -4.31 -13.94
N LEU A 238 6.19 -4.71 -14.74
CA LEU A 238 4.90 -4.02 -14.80
C LEU A 238 3.82 -4.87 -14.16
N PHE A 239 3.12 -4.32 -13.18
CA PHE A 239 1.99 -4.96 -12.48
C PHE A 239 0.69 -4.23 -12.82
N SER A 240 -0.30 -4.95 -13.35
CA SER A 240 -1.59 -4.36 -13.71
C SER A 240 -2.78 -5.18 -13.21
N LYS A 241 -3.76 -4.50 -12.59
CA LYS A 241 -5.05 -5.09 -12.25
C LYS A 241 -5.79 -5.61 -13.49
N SER A 242 -6.04 -4.72 -14.46
CA SER A 242 -6.81 -5.02 -15.68
C SER A 242 -5.97 -5.56 -16.85
N GLY A 243 -4.68 -5.79 -16.64
CA GLY A 243 -3.75 -6.30 -17.66
C GLY A 243 -3.31 -5.23 -18.65
N PHE A 244 -2.85 -5.67 -19.82
CA PHE A 244 -2.05 -4.84 -20.73
C PHE A 244 -2.69 -4.71 -22.11
N THR A 245 -2.46 -3.58 -22.79
CA THR A 245 -2.75 -3.44 -24.23
C THR A 245 -1.86 -4.37 -25.05
N ASN A 246 -2.25 -4.66 -26.30
CA ASN A 246 -1.47 -5.52 -27.20
C ASN A 246 -0.08 -4.93 -27.48
N GLU A 247 0.01 -3.59 -27.59
CA GLU A 247 1.29 -2.89 -27.73
C GLU A 247 2.25 -3.17 -26.58
N VAL A 248 1.78 -3.14 -25.32
CA VAL A 248 2.64 -3.42 -24.17
C VAL A 248 3.03 -4.91 -24.14
N LYS A 249 2.10 -5.81 -24.48
CA LYS A 249 2.41 -7.24 -24.56
C LYS A 249 3.51 -7.56 -25.58
N ALA A 250 3.55 -6.82 -26.68
CA ALA A 250 4.58 -6.97 -27.71
C ALA A 250 5.98 -6.49 -27.26
N LEU A 251 6.08 -5.77 -26.15
CA LEU A 251 7.35 -5.28 -25.57
C LEU A 251 7.94 -6.23 -24.53
N LYS A 252 7.31 -7.38 -24.27
CA LYS A 252 7.83 -8.39 -23.36
C LYS A 252 9.19 -8.89 -23.88
N SER A 253 10.16 -8.96 -22.99
CA SER A 253 11.52 -9.46 -23.24
C SER A 253 12.07 -10.08 -21.96
N ASP A 254 13.32 -10.53 -21.98
CA ASP A 254 13.99 -11.05 -20.77
C ASP A 254 14.12 -9.97 -19.68
N GLY A 255 14.29 -8.71 -20.09
CA GLY A 255 14.35 -7.54 -19.22
C GLY A 255 12.99 -6.89 -18.91
N VAL A 256 11.91 -7.19 -19.65
CA VAL A 256 10.57 -6.59 -19.40
C VAL A 256 9.55 -7.67 -19.08
N LYS A 257 9.12 -7.74 -17.81
CA LYS A 257 8.18 -8.74 -17.31
C LYS A 257 6.82 -8.11 -16.98
N LEU A 258 5.75 -8.81 -17.33
CA LEU A 258 4.37 -8.35 -17.20
C LEU A 258 3.59 -9.26 -16.26
N PHE A 259 3.01 -8.68 -15.21
CA PHE A 259 2.27 -9.40 -14.17
C PHE A 259 0.87 -8.83 -14.00
N THR A 260 -0.04 -9.69 -13.56
CA THR A 260 -1.41 -9.29 -13.23
C THR A 260 -1.75 -9.73 -11.81
N VAL A 261 -2.91 -9.33 -11.30
CA VAL A 261 -3.46 -9.87 -10.04
C VAL A 261 -3.46 -11.40 -9.97
N LYS A 262 -3.45 -12.09 -11.13
CA LYS A 262 -3.36 -13.55 -11.18
C LYS A 262 -1.99 -14.09 -10.78
N SER A 263 -0.93 -13.35 -11.07
CA SER A 263 0.45 -13.71 -10.73
C SER A 263 0.64 -13.73 -9.21
N LEU A 264 0.02 -12.78 -8.50
CA LEU A 264 0.12 -12.65 -7.04
C LEU A 264 -0.54 -13.81 -6.27
N LYS A 265 -1.27 -14.72 -6.94
CA LYS A 265 -1.90 -15.86 -6.27
C LYS A 265 -0.90 -16.74 -5.51
N ALA A 266 0.32 -16.88 -6.05
CA ALA A 266 1.36 -17.73 -5.46
C ALA A 266 1.68 -17.31 -4.02
N ILE A 267 1.81 -16.01 -3.76
CA ILE A 267 2.14 -15.48 -2.44
C ILE A 267 0.92 -15.31 -1.52
N LEU A 268 -0.26 -15.08 -2.12
CA LEU A 268 -1.50 -14.95 -1.36
C LEU A 268 -1.87 -16.27 -0.67
N GLY A 269 -1.63 -17.43 -1.30
CA GLY A 269 -1.91 -18.73 -0.65
C GLY A 269 -1.01 -19.07 0.55
N VAL A 270 0.14 -18.40 0.69
CA VAL A 270 1.15 -18.67 1.73
C VAL A 270 1.05 -17.70 2.90
N LYS A 271 0.53 -16.47 2.69
CA LYS A 271 0.47 -15.39 3.70
C LYS A 271 -0.93 -14.98 4.13
N LEU A 272 -1.99 -15.64 3.66
CA LEU A 272 -3.39 -15.30 3.99
C LEU A 272 -3.98 -16.07 5.18
N PHE A 273 -3.22 -16.96 5.82
CA PHE A 273 -3.65 -17.79 6.95
C PHE A 273 -2.51 -18.08 7.90
#